data_AF-A0A961RNC8-F1
#
_entry.id   AF-A0A961RNC8-F1
#
_cell.length_a   1.000
_cell.length_b   1.000
_cell.length_c   1.000
_cell.angle_alpha   90.00
_cell.angle_beta   90.00
_cell.angle_gamma   90.00
#
_symmetry.space_group_name_H-M   'P 1'
#
loop_
_entity.id
_entity.type
_entity.pdbx_description
1 polymer ?
#
loop_
_entity_poly.entity_id
_entity_poly.type
_entity_poly.pdbx_seq_one_letter_code
_entity_poly.pdbx_strand_id
1 'polypeptide(L)'
;MAAELTIGPIAYHWPADRKRDFYARIADEAPVGTVYLGEVICSKRAPFFETEMPDVIDRLQRGGKRVVLSTLAEVILPRERQATVQLCAQEDFEVEINNV
;
A
#
# COMPACT_ATOMS: atom_id res chain seq x y z
N MET A 1 20.91 -4.81 -18.58
CA MET A 1 19.69 -4.42 -17.82
C MET A 1 19.91 -4.83 -16.38
N ALA A 2 19.80 -3.89 -15.44
CA ALA A 2 19.74 -4.25 -14.02
C ALA A 2 18.36 -4.86 -13.72
N ALA A 3 18.28 -5.83 -12.81
CA ALA A 3 17.01 -6.39 -12.38
C ALA A 3 16.21 -5.31 -11.61
N GLU A 4 14.92 -5.17 -11.92
CA GLU A 4 14.02 -4.29 -11.19
C GLU A 4 13.54 -4.99 -9.91
N LEU A 5 13.68 -4.31 -8.78
CA LEU A 5 13.23 -4.80 -7.49
C LEU A 5 11.92 -4.11 -7.09
N THR A 6 11.01 -4.90 -6.55
CA THR A 6 9.68 -4.49 -6.11
C THR A 6 9.47 -4.94 -4.67
N ILE A 7 8.78 -4.13 -3.89
CA ILE A 7 8.42 -4.47 -2.50
C ILE A 7 6.90 -4.59 -2.34
N GLY A 8 6.48 -5.65 -1.65
CA GLY A 8 5.08 -5.92 -1.33
C GLY A 8 4.58 -5.17 -0.07
N PRO A 9 3.27 -5.22 0.21
CA PRO A 9 2.69 -4.65 1.42
C PRO A 9 3.20 -5.32 2.71
N ILE A 10 3.20 -4.58 3.82
CA ILE A 10 3.65 -5.10 5.12
C ILE A 10 2.67 -6.16 5.65
N ALA A 11 3.10 -7.42 5.69
CA ALA A 11 2.30 -8.54 6.18
C ALA A 11 1.98 -8.48 7.68
N TYR A 12 2.83 -7.83 8.48
CA TYR A 12 2.72 -7.82 9.94
C TYR A 12 1.94 -6.61 10.48
N HIS A 13 1.24 -6.80 11.60
CA HIS A 13 0.49 -5.72 12.25
C HIS A 13 1.41 -4.85 13.11
N TRP A 14 2.23 -4.03 12.43
CA TRP A 14 3.12 -3.08 13.09
C TRP A 14 2.37 -1.82 13.55
N PRO A 15 2.84 -1.18 14.63
CA PRO A 15 2.46 0.19 14.98
C PRO A 15 2.70 1.17 13.82
N ALA A 16 1.88 2.23 13.77
CA ALA A 16 1.88 3.19 12.65
C ALA A 16 3.22 3.92 12.48
N ASP A 17 3.87 4.30 13.58
CA ASP A 17 5.19 4.93 13.60
C ASP A 17 6.26 4.05 12.96
N ARG A 18 6.27 2.75 13.28
CA ARG A 18 7.19 1.79 12.66
C ARG A 18 6.94 1.61 11.16
N LYS A 19 5.67 1.60 10.73
CA LYS A 19 5.33 1.53 9.30
C LYS A 19 5.79 2.79 8.56
N ARG A 20 5.56 3.98 9.13
CA ARG A 20 6.03 5.26 8.54
C ARG A 20 7.55 5.29 8.40
N ASP A 21 8.28 4.94 9.45
CA ASP A 21 9.74 4.91 9.42
C ASP A 21 10.27 3.93 8.36
N PHE A 22 9.64 2.76 8.26
CA PHE A 22 9.96 1.79 7.23
C PHE A 22 9.78 2.38 5.82
N TYR A 23 8.61 2.96 5.51
CA TYR A 23 8.37 3.52 4.18
C TYR A 23 9.22 4.75 3.89
N ALA A 24 9.59 5.55 4.89
CA ALA A 24 10.55 6.63 4.75
C ALA A 24 11.91 6.11 4.26
N ARG A 25 12.42 5.04 4.87
CA ARG A 25 13.68 4.41 4.45
C ARG A 25 13.57 3.77 3.06
N ILE A 26 12.41 3.19 2.72
CA ILE A 26 12.17 2.68 1.36
C ILE A 26 12.20 3.82 0.33
N ALA A 27 11.57 4.96 0.62
CA ALA A 27 11.55 6.11 -0.26
C ALA A 27 12.97 6.67 -0.48
N ASP A 28 13.74 6.83 0.60
CA ASP A 28 14.95 7.64 0.59
C ASP A 28 16.23 6.83 0.30
N GLU A 29 16.26 5.54 0.65
CA GLU A 29 17.51 4.75 0.68
C GLU A 29 17.45 3.49 -0.19
N ALA A 30 16.27 2.87 -0.36
CA ALA A 30 16.19 1.54 -0.94
C ALA A 30 16.26 1.53 -2.49
N PRO A 31 17.06 0.65 -3.11
CA PRO A 31 17.16 0.51 -4.56
C PRO A 31 16.00 -0.31 -5.14
N VAL A 32 14.75 0.09 -4.84
CA VAL A 32 13.51 -0.49 -5.38
C VAL A 32 12.83 0.51 -6.31
N GLY A 33 12.22 -0.01 -7.38
CA GLY A 33 11.48 0.79 -8.36
C GLY A 33 10.00 0.93 -8.03
N THR A 34 9.37 -0.17 -7.58
CA THR A 34 7.93 -0.24 -7.33
C THR A 34 7.61 -0.67 -5.91
N VAL A 35 6.59 -0.05 -5.31
CA VAL A 35 6.13 -0.27 -3.94
C VAL A 35 4.63 -0.52 -3.95
N TYR A 36 4.24 -1.71 -3.49
CA TYR A 36 2.84 -2.07 -3.28
C TYR A 36 2.44 -1.69 -1.85
N LEU A 37 1.41 -0.87 -1.74
CA LEU A 37 1.01 -0.23 -0.49
C LEU A 37 -0.47 -0.51 -0.22
N GLY A 38 -0.79 -0.95 0.99
CA GLY A 38 -2.17 -1.24 1.39
C GLY A 38 -2.25 -2.25 2.51
N GLU A 39 -3.47 -2.58 2.92
CA GLU A 39 -3.75 -3.64 3.88
C GLU A 39 -4.34 -4.84 3.13
N VAL A 40 -3.53 -5.90 3.02
CA VAL A 40 -3.90 -7.12 2.26
C VAL A 40 -4.42 -8.25 3.14
N ILE A 41 -4.28 -8.17 4.48
CA ILE A 41 -4.54 -9.28 5.39
C ILE A 41 -5.91 -9.18 6.05
N CYS A 42 -6.19 -8.07 6.74
CA CYS A 42 -7.44 -7.94 7.50
C CYS A 42 -7.94 -6.51 7.54
N SER A 43 -9.18 -6.31 7.09
CA SER A 43 -9.85 -5.00 7.06
C SER A 43 -9.84 -4.26 8.41
N LYS A 44 -9.84 -5.00 9.53
CA LYS A 44 -9.80 -4.43 10.88
C LYS A 44 -8.47 -3.73 11.20
N ARG A 45 -7.41 -3.96 10.43
CA ARG A 45 -6.10 -3.32 10.59
C ARG A 45 -5.97 -2.00 9.84
N ALA A 46 -6.76 -1.80 8.77
CA ALA A 46 -6.67 -0.62 7.92
C ALA A 46 -6.82 0.71 8.70
N PRO A 47 -7.78 0.87 9.63
CA PRO A 47 -7.98 2.12 10.35
C PRO A 47 -6.78 2.60 11.17
N PHE A 48 -5.83 1.71 11.50
CA PHE A 48 -4.63 2.06 12.27
C PHE A 48 -3.54 2.73 11.43
N PHE A 49 -3.70 2.80 10.09
CA PHE A 49 -2.69 3.36 9.20
C PHE A 49 -3.26 4.16 8.03
N GLU A 50 -4.56 4.04 7.75
CA GLU A 50 -5.21 4.68 6.60
C GLU A 50 -5.02 6.20 6.56
N THR A 51 -5.02 6.88 7.71
CA THR A 51 -4.77 8.33 7.79
C THR A 51 -3.34 8.73 7.42
N GLU A 52 -2.39 7.80 7.50
CA GLU A 52 -0.98 8.02 7.20
C GLU A 52 -0.66 7.77 5.72
N MET A 53 -1.56 7.10 4.99
CA MET A 53 -1.35 6.68 3.61
C MET A 53 -1.02 7.84 2.66
N PRO A 54 -1.72 9.00 2.68
CA PRO A 54 -1.41 10.09 1.76
C PRO A 54 0.04 10.60 1.87
N ASP A 55 0.53 10.80 3.10
CA ASP A 55 1.89 11.29 3.34
C ASP A 55 2.94 10.25 2.94
N VAL A 56 2.65 8.96 3.17
CA VAL A 56 3.52 7.86 2.75
C VAL A 56 3.60 7.77 1.24
N ILE A 57 2.47 7.88 0.53
CA ILE A 57 2.41 7.87 -0.93
C ILE A 57 3.21 9.03 -1.51
N ASP A 58 2.98 10.26 -1.04
CA ASP A 58 3.69 11.46 -1.51
C ASP A 58 5.20 11.29 -1.34
N ARG A 59 5.66 10.84 -0.17
CA ARG A 59 7.10 10.63 0.07
C ARG A 59 7.68 9.57 -0.85
N LEU A 60 7.00 8.45 -1.05
CA LEU A 60 7.46 7.38 -1.96
C LEU A 60 7.57 7.90 -3.40
N GLN A 61 6.58 8.65 -3.89
CA GLN A 61 6.60 9.24 -5.23
C GLN A 61 7.74 10.27 -5.38
N ARG A 62 7.96 11.12 -4.37
CA ARG A 62 9.10 12.06 -4.33
C ARG A 62 10.46 11.35 -4.32
N GLY A 63 10.52 10.16 -3.74
CA GLY A 63 11.67 9.25 -3.80
C GLY A 63 11.82 8.51 -5.15
N GLY A 64 10.99 8.84 -6.14
CA GLY A 64 11.00 8.24 -7.47
C GLY A 64 10.42 6.82 -7.51
N LYS A 65 9.67 6.40 -6.48
CA LYS A 65 9.04 5.08 -6.44
C LYS A 65 7.70 5.12 -7.14
N ARG A 66 7.44 4.11 -7.98
CA ARG A 66 6.07 3.82 -8.45
C ARG A 66 5.29 3.21 -7.29
N VAL A 67 4.09 3.73 -7.03
CA VAL A 67 3.21 3.22 -5.97
C VAL A 67 2.01 2.52 -6.60
N VAL A 68 1.72 1.31 -6.14
CA VAL A 68 0.53 0.52 -6.52
C VAL A 68 -0.27 0.24 -5.25
N LEU A 69 -1.58 0.51 -5.26
CA LEU A 69 -2.43 0.29 -4.09
C LEU A 69 -2.98 -1.14 -4.08
N SER A 70 -2.72 -1.89 -3.00
CA SER A 70 -3.16 -3.29 -2.87
C SER A 70 -4.43 -3.42 -2.06
N THR A 71 -5.41 -4.16 -2.59
CA THR A 71 -6.67 -4.49 -1.90
C THR A 71 -6.52 -5.71 -0.98
N LEU A 72 -7.51 -5.98 -0.14
CA LEU A 72 -7.58 -7.20 0.68
C LEU A 72 -7.47 -8.47 -0.18
N ALA A 73 -6.68 -9.43 0.30
CA ALA A 73 -6.56 -10.75 -0.33
C ALA A 73 -7.81 -11.63 -0.11
N GLU A 74 -8.54 -11.39 0.97
CA GLU A 74 -9.82 -12.04 1.25
C GLU A 74 -10.89 -10.99 1.51
N VAL A 75 -11.97 -11.04 0.74
CA VAL A 75 -13.13 -10.14 0.86
C VAL A 75 -14.32 -10.96 1.33
N ILE A 76 -14.73 -10.74 2.59
CA ILE A 76 -15.77 -11.54 3.24
C ILE A 76 -17.03 -10.71 3.49
N LEU A 77 -16.86 -9.45 3.87
CA LEU A 77 -17.95 -8.57 4.30
C LEU A 77 -18.39 -7.61 3.17
N PRO A 78 -19.67 -7.23 3.10
CA PRO A 78 -20.15 -6.27 2.11
C PRO A 78 -19.36 -4.94 2.10
N ARG A 79 -18.97 -4.46 3.28
CA ARG A 79 -18.16 -3.23 3.41
C ARG A 79 -16.75 -3.37 2.81
N GLU A 80 -16.16 -4.56 2.85
CA GLU A 80 -14.83 -4.81 2.28
C GLU A 80 -14.91 -4.79 0.76
N ARG A 81 -15.93 -5.43 0.19
CA ARG A 81 -16.23 -5.35 -1.24
C ARG A 81 -16.46 -3.92 -1.70
N GLN A 82 -17.25 -3.15 -0.95
CA GLN A 82 -17.51 -1.74 -1.27
C GLN A 82 -16.22 -0.91 -1.25
N ALA A 83 -15.36 -1.10 -0.25
CA ALA A 83 -14.07 -0.41 -0.17
C ALA A 83 -13.17 -0.76 -1.38
N THR A 84 -13.10 -2.03 -1.78
CA THR A 84 -12.39 -2.46 -3.00
C THR A 84 -12.95 -1.76 -4.24
N VAL A 85 -14.28 -1.76 -4.44
CA VAL A 85 -14.91 -1.09 -5.59
C VAL A 85 -14.61 0.41 -5.62
N GLN A 86 -14.66 1.07 -4.46
CA GLN A 86 -14.34 2.50 -4.35
C GLN A 86 -12.87 2.77 -4.70
N LEU A 87 -11.96 1.94 -4.20
CA LEU A 87 -10.53 2.05 -4.52
C LEU A 87 -10.24 1.79 -6.00
N CYS A 88 -11.00 0.91 -6.67
CA CYS A 88 -10.86 0.66 -8.10
C CYS A 88 -11.51 1.72 -8.99
N ALA A 89 -12.38 2.57 -8.43
CA ALA A 89 -13.11 3.60 -9.19
C ALA A 89 -12.35 4.93 -9.29
N GLN A 90 -11.28 5.13 -8.50
CA GLN A 90 -10.39 6.28 -8.65
C GLN A 90 -9.41 6.10 -9.83
N GLU A 91 -8.85 7.21 -10.30
CA GLU A 91 -7.93 7.25 -11.45
C GLU A 91 -6.52 7.77 -11.07
N ASP A 92 -6.30 8.10 -9.80
CA ASP A 92 -5.06 8.65 -9.26
C ASP A 92 -3.92 7.60 -9.16
N PHE A 93 -4.26 6.33 -8.92
CA PHE A 93 -3.29 5.26 -8.66
C PHE A 93 -3.66 3.94 -9.33
N GLU A 94 -2.64 3.19 -9.76
CA GLU A 94 -2.80 1.78 -10.11
C GLU A 94 -3.23 0.96 -8.90
N VAL A 95 -4.11 -0.01 -9.11
CA VAL A 95 -4.66 -0.86 -8.06
C VAL A 95 -4.36 -2.33 -8.35
N GLU A 96 -3.76 -3.03 -7.39
CA GLU A 96 -3.67 -4.48 -7.36
C GLU A 96 -4.93 -5.03 -6.69
N ILE A 97 -5.80 -5.62 -7.52
CA ILE A 97 -7.03 -6.28 -7.08
C ILE A 97 -6.70 -7.72 -6.69
N ASN A 98 -6.56 -7.96 -5.39
CA ASN A 98 -6.25 -9.30 -4.89
C ASN A 98 -7.50 -10.21 -4.81
N ASN A 99 -8.70 -9.64 -4.64
CA ASN A 99 -9.97 -10.38 -4.58
C ASN A 99 -11.16 -9.42 -4.85
N VAL A 100 -12.32 -9.97 -5.25
CA VAL A 100 -13.54 -9.22 -5.58
C VAL A 100 -14.77 -9.64 -4.80
#